data_AF-A0A5B0WLZ6-F1
#
_entry.id   AF-A0A5B0WLZ6-F1
#
_cell.length_a   1.000
_cell.length_b   1.000
_cell.length_c   1.000
_cell.angle_alpha   90.00
_cell.angle_beta   90.00
_cell.angle_gamma   90.00
#
_symmetry.space_group_name_H-M   'P 1'
#
loop_
_entity.id
_entity.type
_entity.pdbx_description
1 polymer ?
#
loop_
_entity_poly.entity_id
_entity_poly.type
_entity_poly.pdbx_seq_one_letter_code
_entity_poly.pdbx_strand_id
1 'polypeptide(L)'
;MEKKNFRTITITDIVTLADLNRGTFYKHYQTKEELLNELIDDVLEDLIKAYKDPYLHTDKFMLSELTTSSIKIFEHVVSYSNFYTIIVNSNVLPGFQNKICDILKELTKQDLVAVNNTNNNINIELFSSYTAYALFGLIMEWVKGGFKYTANHMAEQLIQILSFNSHNVVINTSNKPIELGSTPVNRN
;
A
#
# COMPACT_ATOMS: atom_id res chain seq x y z
N MET A 1 3.50 17.39 -7.39
CA MET A 1 4.25 17.32 -6.11
C MET A 1 5.73 16.95 -6.29
N GLU A 2 6.18 16.57 -7.49
CA GLU A 2 7.60 16.32 -7.79
C GLU A 2 8.49 17.57 -7.62
N LYS A 3 7.99 18.74 -7.99
CA LYS A 3 8.77 20.01 -7.98
C LYS A 3 8.63 20.82 -6.70
N LYS A 4 7.54 20.62 -5.93
CA LYS A 4 7.13 21.49 -4.83
C LYS A 4 6.40 20.69 -3.77
N ASN A 5 6.71 20.97 -2.50
CA ASN A 5 6.03 20.35 -1.35
C ASN A 5 4.53 20.72 -1.37
N PHE A 6 3.65 19.74 -1.20
CA PHE A 6 2.20 19.93 -1.25
C PHE A 6 1.70 21.10 -0.39
N ARG A 7 2.24 21.26 0.83
CA ARG A 7 1.83 22.34 1.74
C ARG A 7 2.02 23.73 1.14
N THR A 8 3.04 23.88 0.29
CA THR A 8 3.38 25.15 -0.36
C THR A 8 2.69 25.35 -1.70
N ILE A 9 2.14 24.30 -2.33
CA ILE A 9 1.39 24.40 -3.58
C ILE A 9 0.14 25.26 -3.34
N THR A 10 -0.09 26.25 -4.19
CA THR A 10 -1.27 27.11 -4.14
C THR A 10 -2.28 26.71 -5.23
N ILE A 11 -3.54 27.12 -5.07
CA ILE A 11 -4.54 26.96 -6.14
C ILE A 11 -4.08 27.67 -7.42
N THR A 12 -3.42 28.83 -7.29
CA THR A 12 -2.81 29.52 -8.44
C THR A 12 -1.80 28.64 -9.17
N ASP A 13 -0.90 27.96 -8.44
CA ASP A 13 0.08 27.05 -9.05
C ASP A 13 -0.62 25.93 -9.83
N ILE A 14 -1.70 25.37 -9.26
CA ILE A 14 -2.47 24.27 -9.88
C ILE A 14 -3.13 24.73 -11.17
N VAL A 15 -3.92 25.82 -11.11
CA VAL A 15 -4.68 26.28 -12.29
C VAL A 15 -3.79 26.84 -13.39
N THR A 16 -2.64 27.43 -13.02
CA THR A 16 -1.65 27.89 -14.00
C THR A 16 -1.01 26.71 -14.73
N LEU A 17 -0.68 25.63 -14.01
CA LEU A 17 -0.11 24.43 -14.63
C LEU A 17 -1.12 23.68 -15.50
N ALA A 18 -2.39 23.67 -15.09
CA ALA A 18 -3.47 23.00 -15.81
C ALA A 18 -4.05 23.81 -16.98
N ASP A 19 -3.59 25.04 -17.20
CA ASP A 19 -4.16 26.00 -18.16
C ASP A 19 -5.67 26.24 -17.96
N LEU A 20 -6.05 26.47 -16.70
CA LEU A 20 -7.44 26.72 -16.28
C LEU A 20 -7.55 28.04 -15.53
N ASN A 21 -8.76 28.60 -15.51
CA ASN A 21 -9.05 29.73 -14.64
C ASN A 21 -9.44 29.26 -13.22
N ARG A 22 -9.26 30.13 -12.22
CA ARG A 22 -9.60 29.83 -10.81
C ARG A 22 -11.09 29.53 -10.61
N GLY A 23 -11.98 30.14 -11.40
CA GLY A 23 -13.42 29.89 -11.33
C GLY A 23 -13.78 28.44 -11.68
N THR A 24 -13.08 27.84 -12.65
CA THR A 24 -13.21 26.42 -13.00
C THR A 24 -12.78 25.53 -11.83
N PHE A 25 -11.67 25.84 -11.17
CA PHE A 25 -11.26 25.08 -9.97
C PHE A 25 -12.35 25.11 -8.90
N TYR A 26 -12.81 26.32 -8.53
CA TYR A 26 -13.81 26.48 -7.46
C TYR A 26 -15.21 25.97 -7.81
N LYS A 27 -15.48 25.64 -9.08
CA LYS A 27 -16.69 24.93 -9.48
C LYS A 27 -16.71 23.47 -8.99
N HIS A 28 -15.53 22.85 -8.87
CA HIS A 28 -15.38 21.44 -8.51
C HIS A 28 -14.80 21.25 -7.10
N TYR A 29 -13.92 22.15 -6.65
CA TYR A 29 -13.15 21.99 -5.42
C TYR A 29 -13.07 23.29 -4.62
N GLN A 30 -13.30 23.21 -3.31
CA GLN A 30 -13.09 24.33 -2.40
C GLN A 30 -11.61 24.44 -1.99
N THR A 31 -10.91 23.31 -1.91
CA THR A 31 -9.53 23.23 -1.45
C THR A 31 -8.68 22.33 -2.34
N LYS A 32 -7.35 22.48 -2.29
CA LYS A 32 -6.42 21.56 -3.00
C LYS A 32 -6.38 20.17 -2.35
N GLU A 33 -6.76 20.09 -1.08
CA GLU A 33 -6.88 18.86 -0.30
C GLU A 33 -8.07 18.03 -0.79
N GLU A 34 -9.20 18.66 -1.13
CA GLU A 34 -10.34 17.98 -1.76
C GLU A 34 -9.96 17.35 -3.10
N LEU A 35 -9.31 18.12 -3.99
CA LEU A 35 -8.79 17.60 -5.24
C LEU A 35 -7.81 16.43 -5.01
N LEU A 36 -6.91 16.56 -4.04
CA LEU A 36 -5.95 15.50 -3.73
C LEU A 36 -6.65 14.25 -3.21
N ASN A 37 -7.71 14.38 -2.40
CA ASN A 37 -8.49 13.25 -1.91
C ASN A 37 -9.21 12.52 -3.04
N GLU A 38 -9.79 13.23 -4.01
CA GLU A 38 -10.44 12.58 -5.16
C GLU A 38 -9.41 11.80 -6.00
N LEU A 39 -8.26 12.42 -6.31
CA LEU A 39 -7.17 11.73 -7.03
C LEU A 39 -6.65 10.50 -6.28
N ILE A 40 -6.66 10.56 -4.95
CA ILE A 40 -6.31 9.45 -4.07
C ILE A 40 -7.34 8.34 -4.20
N ASP A 41 -8.62 8.67 -4.11
CA ASP A 41 -9.70 7.70 -4.12
C ASP A 41 -9.75 7.00 -5.49
N ASP A 42 -9.49 7.69 -6.59
CA ASP A 42 -9.33 7.11 -7.94
C ASP A 42 -8.22 6.03 -7.99
N VAL A 43 -7.05 6.33 -7.43
CA VAL A 43 -5.93 5.36 -7.37
C VAL A 43 -6.32 4.16 -6.51
N LEU A 44 -7.02 4.38 -5.39
CA LEU A 44 -7.47 3.31 -4.51
C LEU A 44 -8.56 2.43 -5.14
N GLU A 45 -9.45 2.99 -5.96
CA GLU A 45 -10.40 2.21 -6.74
C GLU A 45 -9.69 1.29 -7.74
N ASP A 46 -8.65 1.79 -8.41
CA ASP A 46 -7.83 0.98 -9.31
C ASP A 46 -7.00 -0.08 -8.55
N LEU A 47 -6.58 0.21 -7.32
CA LEU A 47 -5.93 -0.76 -6.45
C LEU A 47 -6.88 -1.91 -6.13
N ILE A 48 -8.14 -1.61 -5.80
CA ILE A 48 -9.18 -2.61 -5.54
C ILE A 48 -9.42 -3.47 -6.78
N LYS A 49 -9.50 -2.85 -7.97
CA LYS A 49 -9.65 -3.59 -9.24
C LYS A 49 -8.45 -4.51 -9.46
N ALA A 50 -7.22 -4.01 -9.33
CA ALA A 50 -6.02 -4.82 -9.49
C ALA A 50 -5.94 -5.98 -8.48
N TYR A 51 -6.39 -5.77 -7.25
CA TYR A 51 -6.44 -6.85 -6.26
C TYR A 51 -7.45 -7.94 -6.67
N LYS A 52 -8.64 -7.56 -7.17
CA LYS A 52 -9.74 -8.49 -7.48
C LYS A 52 -9.65 -9.13 -8.87
N ASP A 53 -9.04 -8.44 -9.84
CA ASP A 53 -8.95 -8.83 -11.26
C ASP A 53 -8.62 -10.32 -11.48
N PRO A 54 -7.64 -10.92 -10.77
CA PRO A 54 -7.28 -12.32 -10.95
C PRO A 54 -8.38 -13.34 -10.63
N TYR A 55 -9.41 -12.94 -9.86
CA TYR A 55 -10.44 -13.83 -9.32
C TYR A 55 -11.88 -13.39 -9.65
N LEU A 56 -12.07 -12.34 -10.47
CA LEU A 56 -13.39 -11.81 -10.83
C LEU A 56 -14.34 -12.84 -11.47
N HIS A 57 -13.79 -13.95 -11.97
CA HIS A 57 -14.54 -15.01 -12.65
C HIS A 57 -14.38 -16.38 -12.00
N THR A 58 -14.02 -16.43 -10.72
CA THR A 58 -13.76 -17.69 -10.02
C THR A 58 -14.46 -17.72 -8.66
N ASP A 59 -15.30 -18.74 -8.44
CA ASP A 59 -16.09 -18.87 -7.20
C ASP A 59 -15.22 -19.21 -5.97
N LYS A 60 -14.11 -19.92 -6.18
CA LYS A 60 -13.15 -20.32 -5.15
C LYS A 60 -11.74 -20.30 -5.73
N PHE A 61 -10.81 -19.73 -4.98
CA PHE A 61 -9.40 -19.69 -5.35
C PHE A 61 -8.56 -20.22 -4.20
N MET A 62 -7.71 -21.21 -4.47
CA MET A 62 -6.81 -21.74 -3.45
C MET A 62 -5.51 -20.94 -3.44
N LEU A 63 -4.97 -20.65 -2.26
CA LEU A 63 -3.69 -19.94 -2.14
C LEU A 63 -2.55 -20.66 -2.89
N SER A 64 -2.60 -22.00 -2.95
CA SER A 64 -1.65 -22.83 -3.71
C SER A 64 -1.73 -22.64 -5.23
N GLU A 65 -2.78 -22.02 -5.74
CA GLU A 65 -2.99 -21.71 -7.16
C GLU A 65 -2.48 -20.30 -7.52
N LEU A 66 -1.90 -19.57 -6.55
CA LEU A 66 -1.26 -18.28 -6.81
C LEU A 66 -0.13 -18.44 -7.82
N THR A 67 -0.33 -17.79 -8.95
CA THR A 67 0.71 -17.53 -9.95
C THR A 67 1.11 -16.07 -9.89
N THR A 68 2.30 -15.74 -10.39
CA THR A 68 2.73 -14.34 -10.46
C THR A 68 1.80 -13.50 -11.33
N SER A 69 1.24 -14.09 -12.40
CA SER A 69 0.21 -13.47 -13.24
C SER A 69 -1.09 -13.16 -12.49
N SER A 70 -1.37 -13.88 -11.40
CA SER A 70 -2.52 -13.65 -10.54
C SER A 70 -2.27 -12.57 -9.47
N ILE A 71 -1.11 -11.90 -9.46
CA ILE A 71 -0.78 -10.88 -8.46
C ILE A 71 -0.54 -9.55 -9.17
N LYS A 72 -1.64 -8.84 -9.45
CA LYS A 72 -1.63 -7.57 -10.20
C LYS A 72 -1.37 -6.33 -9.34
N ILE A 73 -1.37 -6.48 -8.02
CA ILE A 73 -1.13 -5.35 -7.10
C ILE A 73 0.23 -4.67 -7.35
N PHE A 74 1.27 -5.42 -7.68
CA PHE A 74 2.59 -4.84 -7.94
C PHE A 74 2.66 -4.13 -9.29
N GLU A 75 1.90 -4.58 -10.30
CA GLU A 75 1.76 -3.88 -11.59
C GLU A 75 1.04 -2.53 -11.39
N HIS A 76 -0.01 -2.52 -10.58
CA HIS A 76 -0.70 -1.29 -10.18
C HIS A 76 0.27 -0.35 -9.45
N VAL A 77 0.97 -0.83 -8.41
CA VAL A 77 1.87 -0.01 -7.59
C VAL A 77 2.97 0.65 -8.43
N VAL A 78 3.59 -0.07 -9.38
CA VAL A 78 4.61 0.52 -10.24
C VAL A 78 4.04 1.47 -11.30
N SER A 79 2.81 1.23 -11.78
CA SER A 79 2.11 2.15 -12.69
C SER A 79 1.79 3.49 -12.03
N TYR A 80 1.60 3.49 -10.71
CA TYR A 80 1.40 4.67 -9.87
C TYR A 80 2.63 5.01 -9.02
N SER A 81 3.85 4.70 -9.49
CA SER A 81 5.09 4.80 -8.71
C SER A 81 5.32 6.18 -8.07
N ASN A 82 5.07 7.27 -8.81
CA ASN A 82 5.22 8.63 -8.28
C ASN A 82 4.24 8.91 -7.14
N PHE A 83 3.00 8.44 -7.26
CA PHE A 83 1.98 8.56 -6.22
C PHE A 83 2.43 7.83 -4.94
N TYR A 84 2.78 6.55 -5.05
CA TYR A 84 3.22 5.76 -3.89
C TYR A 84 4.51 6.34 -3.27
N THR A 85 5.44 6.84 -4.09
CA THR A 85 6.65 7.52 -3.61
C THR A 85 6.31 8.73 -2.76
N ILE A 86 5.38 9.59 -3.23
CA ILE A 86 4.94 10.77 -2.48
C ILE A 86 4.32 10.32 -1.16
N ILE A 87 3.38 9.38 -1.20
CA ILE A 87 2.67 8.91 -0.02
C ILE A 87 3.60 8.30 1.04
N VAL A 88 4.58 7.51 0.62
CA VAL A 88 5.49 6.81 1.55
C VAL A 88 6.54 7.78 2.09
N ASN A 89 7.07 8.67 1.26
CA ASN A 89 8.18 9.55 1.64
C ASN A 89 7.75 10.88 2.24
N SER A 90 6.46 11.20 2.24
CA SER A 90 5.96 12.48 2.71
C SER A 90 4.76 12.35 3.65
N ASN A 91 4.72 13.20 4.66
CA ASN A 91 3.55 13.37 5.52
C ASN A 91 2.51 14.31 4.87
N VAL A 92 2.27 14.16 3.56
CA VAL A 92 1.38 15.03 2.77
C VAL A 92 -0.05 14.94 3.25
N LEU A 93 -0.54 13.73 3.53
CA LEU A 93 -1.85 13.47 4.11
C LEU A 93 -1.72 12.46 5.26
N PRO A 94 -1.72 12.94 6.52
CA PRO A 94 -1.81 12.08 7.69
C PRO A 94 -3.00 11.12 7.55
N GLY A 95 -2.76 9.83 7.80
CA GLY A 95 -3.79 8.80 7.71
C GLY A 95 -4.00 8.17 6.32
N PHE A 96 -3.34 8.65 5.27
CA PHE A 96 -3.49 8.02 3.95
C PHE A 96 -2.90 6.59 3.90
N GLN A 97 -1.77 6.35 4.57
CA GLN A 97 -1.24 5.00 4.73
C GLN A 97 -2.26 4.06 5.43
N ASN A 98 -3.05 4.60 6.38
CA ASN A 98 -4.12 3.86 7.02
C ASN A 98 -5.25 3.54 6.03
N LYS A 99 -5.63 4.47 5.14
CA LYS A 99 -6.63 4.21 4.08
C LYS A 99 -6.24 3.00 3.22
N ILE A 100 -4.96 2.90 2.80
CA ILE A 100 -4.48 1.75 2.03
C ILE A 100 -4.61 0.46 2.86
N CYS A 101 -4.14 0.47 4.12
CA CYS A 101 -4.24 -0.69 4.99
C CYS A 101 -5.70 -1.11 5.23
N ASP A 102 -6.62 -0.17 5.43
CA ASP A 102 -8.03 -0.43 5.69
C ASP A 102 -8.69 -1.09 4.46
N ILE A 103 -8.37 -0.62 3.25
CA ILE A 103 -8.83 -1.24 2.01
C ILE A 103 -8.29 -2.67 1.87
N LEU A 104 -6.98 -2.87 2.04
CA LEU A 104 -6.37 -4.20 1.94
C LEU A 104 -6.94 -5.16 2.98
N LYS A 105 -7.22 -4.67 4.19
CA LYS A 105 -7.85 -5.43 5.26
C LYS A 105 -9.26 -5.87 4.88
N GLU A 106 -10.07 -4.96 4.36
CA GLU A 106 -11.43 -5.26 3.94
C GLU A 106 -11.45 -6.26 2.77
N LEU A 107 -10.56 -6.09 1.79
CA LEU A 107 -10.37 -7.04 0.69
C LEU A 107 -10.03 -8.44 1.21
N THR A 108 -9.03 -8.53 2.09
CA THR A 108 -8.62 -9.82 2.70
C THR A 108 -9.76 -10.46 3.49
N LYS A 109 -10.54 -9.66 4.22
CA LYS A 109 -11.68 -10.15 5.00
C LYS A 109 -12.78 -10.73 4.11
N GLN A 110 -13.10 -10.06 3.01
CA GLN A 110 -14.07 -10.54 2.02
C GLN A 110 -13.66 -11.88 1.43
N ASP A 111 -12.38 -12.03 1.07
CA ASP A 111 -11.85 -13.27 0.52
C ASP A 111 -11.96 -14.43 1.53
N LEU A 112 -11.67 -14.20 2.82
CA LEU A 112 -11.67 -15.26 3.84
C LEU A 112 -13.06 -15.73 4.24
N VAL A 113 -14.02 -14.80 4.33
CA VAL A 113 -15.42 -15.14 4.66
C VAL A 113 -16.05 -16.02 3.59
N ALA A 114 -15.65 -15.87 2.32
CA ALA A 114 -16.16 -16.67 1.21
C ALA A 114 -15.76 -18.15 1.27
N VAL A 115 -14.63 -18.49 1.93
CA VAL A 115 -14.04 -19.84 1.83
C VAL A 115 -14.32 -20.72 3.06
N ASN A 116 -14.79 -20.18 4.19
CA ASN A 116 -15.11 -20.94 5.43
C ASN A 116 -14.00 -21.94 5.86
N ASN A 117 -12.74 -21.65 5.50
CA ASN A 117 -11.61 -22.59 5.57
C ASN A 117 -10.53 -22.16 6.57
N THR A 118 -10.85 -21.23 7.46
CA THR A 118 -9.90 -20.82 8.50
C THR A 118 -9.87 -21.87 9.59
N ASN A 119 -8.68 -22.18 10.10
CA ASN A 119 -8.54 -22.76 11.44
C ASN A 119 -9.44 -21.95 12.40
N ASN A 120 -10.48 -22.58 12.96
CA ASN A 120 -11.50 -21.90 13.76
C ASN A 120 -10.93 -21.13 14.97
N ASN A 121 -9.66 -21.35 15.31
CA ASN A 121 -8.96 -20.65 16.38
C ASN A 121 -8.36 -19.29 15.97
N ILE A 122 -8.26 -19.00 14.66
CA ILE A 122 -7.71 -17.73 14.18
C ILE A 122 -8.84 -16.72 14.01
N ASN A 123 -8.72 -15.59 14.70
CA ASN A 123 -9.64 -14.48 14.54
C ASN A 123 -9.44 -13.82 13.16
N ILE A 124 -10.48 -13.84 12.32
CA ILE A 124 -10.46 -13.31 10.95
C ILE A 124 -10.06 -11.83 10.93
N GLU A 125 -10.55 -11.02 11.87
CA GLU A 125 -10.23 -9.59 11.92
C GLU A 125 -8.73 -9.34 12.16
N LEU A 126 -8.13 -10.12 13.06
CA LEU A 126 -6.68 -10.06 13.33
C LEU A 126 -5.88 -10.57 12.14
N PHE A 127 -6.32 -11.65 11.50
CA PHE A 127 -5.63 -12.20 10.33
C PHE A 127 -5.69 -11.27 9.12
N SER A 128 -6.85 -10.68 8.82
CA SER A 128 -7.01 -9.68 7.77
C SER A 128 -6.14 -8.45 8.04
N SER A 129 -6.09 -8.00 9.29
CA SER A 129 -5.19 -6.90 9.68
C SER A 129 -3.73 -7.28 9.45
N TYR A 130 -3.27 -8.42 9.99
CA TYR A 130 -1.90 -8.90 9.80
C TYR A 130 -1.50 -8.96 8.33
N THR A 131 -2.36 -9.55 7.49
CA THR A 131 -2.10 -9.70 6.05
C THR A 131 -2.01 -8.35 5.34
N ALA A 132 -2.94 -7.43 5.62
CA ALA A 132 -2.96 -6.09 5.05
C ALA A 132 -1.68 -5.31 5.39
N TYR A 133 -1.29 -5.30 6.67
CA TYR A 133 -0.08 -4.61 7.11
C TYR A 133 1.20 -5.26 6.58
N ALA A 134 1.25 -6.60 6.47
CA ALA A 134 2.39 -7.30 5.89
C ALA A 134 2.57 -6.99 4.40
N LEU A 135 1.49 -7.04 3.62
CA LEU A 135 1.50 -6.70 2.19
C LEU A 135 1.86 -5.23 1.97
N PHE A 136 1.27 -4.32 2.74
CA PHE A 136 1.61 -2.90 2.64
C PHE A 136 3.06 -2.63 3.07
N GLY A 137 3.57 -3.33 4.09
CA GLY A 137 4.97 -3.26 4.48
C GLY A 137 5.92 -3.66 3.34
N LEU A 138 5.60 -4.73 2.61
CA LEU A 138 6.36 -5.15 1.44
C LEU A 138 6.34 -4.10 0.32
N ILE A 139 5.18 -3.48 0.06
CA ILE A 139 5.05 -2.36 -0.89
C ILE A 139 5.88 -1.16 -0.44
N MET A 140 5.80 -0.77 0.83
CA MET A 140 6.55 0.37 1.37
C MET A 140 8.06 0.18 1.21
N GLU A 141 8.59 -1.00 1.52
CA GLU A 141 10.02 -1.28 1.37
C GLU A 141 10.46 -1.25 -0.10
N TRP A 142 9.62 -1.72 -1.01
CA TRP A 142 9.90 -1.61 -2.45
C TRP A 142 9.93 -0.15 -2.93
N VAL A 143 8.99 0.68 -2.46
CA VAL A 143 8.93 2.12 -2.75
C VAL A 143 10.17 2.84 -2.20
N LYS A 144 10.53 2.61 -0.93
CA LYS A 144 11.73 3.21 -0.30
C LYS A 144 13.02 2.79 -0.98
N GLY A 145 13.06 1.55 -1.48
CA GLY A 145 14.15 1.02 -2.30
C GLY A 145 14.18 1.57 -3.74
N GLY A 146 13.31 2.52 -4.09
CA GLY A 146 13.26 3.14 -5.41
C GLY A 146 12.79 2.19 -6.52
N PHE A 147 11.89 1.26 -6.20
CA PHE A 147 11.38 0.25 -7.13
C PHE A 147 12.48 -0.58 -7.80
N LYS A 148 13.54 -0.93 -7.05
CA LYS A 148 14.70 -1.69 -7.56
C LYS A 148 14.32 -3.01 -8.26
N TYR A 149 13.24 -3.65 -7.82
CA TYR A 149 12.76 -4.92 -8.36
C TYR A 149 11.60 -4.72 -9.34
N THR A 150 11.39 -5.67 -10.25
CA THR A 150 10.22 -5.66 -11.14
C THR A 150 8.96 -6.08 -10.40
N ALA A 151 7.79 -5.70 -10.91
CA ALA A 151 6.50 -6.14 -10.36
C ALA A 151 6.38 -7.67 -10.29
N ASN A 152 6.84 -8.37 -11.34
CA ASN A 152 6.85 -9.84 -11.35
C ASN A 152 7.76 -10.42 -10.25
N HIS A 153 8.93 -9.85 -10.02
CA HIS A 153 9.80 -10.30 -8.94
C HIS A 153 9.14 -10.11 -7.56
N MET A 154 8.45 -8.99 -7.34
CA MET A 154 7.71 -8.76 -6.09
C MET A 154 6.58 -9.76 -5.90
N ALA A 155 5.86 -10.11 -6.97
CA ALA A 155 4.85 -11.17 -6.96
C ALA A 155 5.47 -12.53 -6.60
N GLU A 156 6.61 -12.89 -7.18
CA GLU A 156 7.35 -14.12 -6.83
C GLU A 156 7.73 -14.13 -5.35
N GLN A 157 8.26 -13.02 -4.83
CA GLN A 157 8.62 -12.92 -3.40
C GLN A 157 7.40 -13.08 -2.50
N LEU A 158 6.27 -12.46 -2.84
CA LEU A 158 5.04 -12.61 -2.07
C LEU A 158 4.58 -14.08 -2.02
N ILE A 159 4.61 -14.80 -3.14
CA ILE A 159 4.26 -16.23 -3.18
C ILE A 159 5.20 -17.06 -2.28
N GLN A 160 6.50 -16.81 -2.35
CA GLN A 160 7.48 -17.50 -1.51
C GLN A 160 7.26 -17.21 -0.02
N ILE A 161 6.97 -15.96 0.35
CA ILE A 161 6.67 -15.56 1.72
C ILE A 161 5.39 -16.24 2.22
N LEU A 162 4.33 -16.27 1.42
CA LEU A 162 3.06 -16.90 1.79
C LEU A 162 3.18 -18.43 1.91
N SER A 163 4.10 -19.03 1.15
CA SER A 163 4.40 -20.47 1.19
C SER A 163 5.45 -20.84 2.25
N PHE A 164 6.04 -19.85 2.93
CA PHE A 164 7.13 -20.08 3.86
C PHE A 164 6.65 -20.75 5.15
N ASN A 165 7.07 -21.99 5.35
CA ASN A 165 6.77 -22.74 6.57
C ASN A 165 7.80 -22.41 7.66
N SER A 166 7.37 -21.69 8.69
CA SER A 166 8.25 -21.23 9.78
C SER A 166 8.73 -22.33 10.74
N HIS A 167 8.20 -23.55 10.65
CA HIS A 167 8.54 -24.64 11.56
C HIS A 167 10.00 -25.11 11.47
N ASN A 168 10.73 -24.77 10.40
CA ASN A 168 12.14 -25.12 10.21
C ASN A 168 13.08 -23.91 10.29
N VAL A 169 12.62 -22.77 10.82
CA VAL A 169 13.46 -21.58 10.98
C VAL A 169 14.47 -21.80 12.10
N VAL A 170 15.76 -21.74 11.77
CA VAL A 170 16.83 -21.68 12.76
C VAL A 170 17.11 -20.23 13.09
N ILE A 171 16.79 -19.81 14.33
CA ILE A 171 17.08 -18.46 14.82
C ILE A 171 18.47 -18.46 15.45
N ASN A 172 19.39 -17.64 14.91
CA ASN A 172 20.69 -17.44 15.55
C ASN A 172 20.53 -16.57 16.81
N THR A 173 20.74 -17.18 17.98
CA THR A 173 20.64 -16.52 19.29
C THR A 173 21.95 -15.85 19.74
N SER A 174 23.01 -15.94 18.96
CA SER A 174 24.34 -15.39 19.30
C SER A 174 24.50 -13.91 18.93
N ASN A 175 23.47 -13.29 18.33
CA ASN A 175 23.53 -11.89 17.91
C ASN A 175 23.54 -10.96 19.13
N LYS A 176 24.45 -9.98 19.13
CA LYS A 176 24.46 -8.92 20.13
C LYS A 176 23.13 -8.13 20.09
N PRO A 177 22.64 -7.61 21.23
CA PRO A 177 21.47 -6.76 21.27
C PRO A 177 21.60 -5.60 20.27
N ILE A 178 20.49 -5.23 19.63
CA ILE A 178 20.43 -4.03 18.80
C ILE A 178 20.54 -2.83 19.75
N GLU A 179 21.70 -2.17 19.79
CA GLU A 179 21.87 -0.90 20.49
C GLU A 179 21.09 0.19 19.75
N LEU A 180 19.86 0.45 20.18
CA LEU A 180 19.11 1.62 19.75
C LEU A 180 19.81 2.85 20.35
N GLY A 181 20.53 3.61 19.53
CA GLY A 181 21.29 4.78 19.97
C GLY A 181 20.40 5.73 20.78
N SER A 182 20.73 5.90 22.06
CA SER A 182 20.11 6.88 22.95
C SER A 182 20.33 8.27 22.35
N THR A 183 19.28 8.97 21.98
CA THR A 183 19.36 10.40 21.70
C THR A 183 19.91 11.10 22.94
N PRO A 184 20.97 11.93 22.84
CA PRO A 184 21.45 12.66 24.01
C PRO A 184 20.35 13.66 24.40
N VAL A 185 19.81 13.47 25.61
CA VAL A 185 19.00 14.50 26.28
C VAL A 185 19.94 15.66 26.55
N ASN A 186 19.95 16.64 25.65
CA ASN A 186 20.69 17.87 25.84
C ASN A 186 19.93 18.71 26.88
N ARG A 187 20.34 18.61 28.15
CA ARG A 187 19.98 19.60 29.16
C ARG A 187 20.97 20.75 29.04
N ASN A 188 20.49 21.92 28.64
CA ASN A 188 20.92 23.23 29.10
C ASN A 188 19.77 24.21 28.90
#